data_AF-A0A6F9A732-F1
#
_entry.id   AF-A0A6F9A732-F1
#
_cell.length_a   1.000
_cell.length_b   1.000
_cell.length_c   1.000
_cell.angle_alpha   90.00
_cell.angle_beta   90.00
_cell.angle_gamma   90.00
#
_symmetry.space_group_name_H-M   'P 1'
#
loop_
_entity.id
_entity.type
_entity.pdbx_description
1 polymer ?
#
loop_
_entity_poly.entity_id
_entity_poly.type
_entity_poly.pdbx_seq_one_letter_code
_entity_poly.pdbx_strand_id
1 'polypeptide(L)' 'MCAGADVVRDIMLAVHRRRLTNGSYIFFNIELFNSTSYGNGSWKRGDKYDSEARQAYSALNTVTLLRTVKPEFENFSL' A
#
# COMPACT_ATOMS: atom_id res chain seq x y z
N MET A 1 -3.10 -6.59 -7.66
CA MET A 1 -4.38 -6.08 -7.12
C MET A 1 -4.58 -4.66 -7.61
N CYS A 2 -5.79 -4.30 -8.04
CA CYS A 2 -6.18 -2.94 -8.40
C CYS A 2 -7.54 -2.69 -7.74
N ALA A 3 -7.52 -2.05 -6.57
CA ALA A 3 -8.69 -1.82 -5.73
C ALA A 3 -8.41 -0.62 -4.81
N GLY A 4 -9.43 -0.13 -4.11
CA GLY A 4 -9.26 0.92 -3.11
C GLY A 4 -8.32 0.49 -1.97
N ALA A 5 -7.66 1.47 -1.35
CA ALA A 5 -6.60 1.23 -0.36
C ALA A 5 -7.04 0.31 0.79
N ASP A 6 -8.28 0.47 1.27
CA ASP A 6 -8.81 -0.32 2.38
C ASP A 6 -9.12 -1.76 1.97
N VAL A 7 -9.59 -1.97 0.74
CA VAL A 7 -9.79 -3.31 0.18
C VAL A 7 -8.45 -4.04 0.06
N VAL A 8 -7.40 -3.35 -0.40
CA VAL A 8 -6.04 -3.92 -0.45
C VAL A 8 -5.57 -4.28 0.97
N ARG A 9 -5.81 -3.41 1.96
CA ARG A 9 -5.44 -3.67 3.36
C ARG A 9 -6.14 -4.91 3.91
N ASP A 10 -7.45 -5.02 3.70
CA ASP A 10 -8.25 -6.16 4.17
C ASP A 10 -7.79 -7.48 3.54
N ILE A 11 -7.47 -7.47 2.24
CA ILE A 11 -6.89 -8.62 1.56
C ILE A 11 -5.55 -8.98 2.20
N MET A 12 -4.65 -8.01 2.39
CA MET A 12 -3.33 -8.30 2.97
C MET A 12 -3.42 -8.83 4.40
N LEU A 13 -4.34 -8.33 5.23
CA LEU A 13 -4.61 -8.89 6.56
C LEU A 13 -5.09 -10.34 6.46
N ALA A 14 -6.04 -10.65 5.57
CA ALA A 14 -6.52 -12.01 5.37
C ALA A 14 -5.42 -12.96 4.89
N VAL A 15 -4.55 -12.50 3.98
CA VAL A 15 -3.38 -13.23 3.48
C VAL A 15 -2.37 -13.50 4.59
N HIS A 16 -2.10 -12.51 5.44
CA HIS A 16 -1.18 -12.64 6.57
C HIS A 16 -1.68 -13.65 7.60
N ARG A 17 -2.97 -13.62 7.94
CA ARG A 17 -3.61 -14.61 8.85
C ARG A 17 -3.53 -16.04 8.32
N ARG A 18 -3.48 -16.20 7.00
CA ARG A 18 -3.25 -17.48 6.32
C ARG A 18 -1.77 -17.85 6.18
N ARG A 19 -0.86 -17.06 6.77
CA ARG A 19 0.60 -17.24 6.76
C ARG A 19 1.22 -17.21 5.36
N LEU A 20 0.60 -16.49 4.42
CA LEU A 20 1.06 -16.40 3.04
C LEU A 20 2.03 -15.24 2.79
N THR A 21 2.35 -14.43 3.81
CA THR A 21 3.31 -13.31 3.73
C THR A 21 4.71 -13.69 4.26
N ASN A 22 5.02 -14.98 4.35
CA ASN A 22 6.27 -15.52 4.90
C ASN A 22 7.42 -15.57 3.88
N GLY A 23 7.25 -14.96 2.70
CA GLY A 23 8.21 -14.99 1.59
C GLY A 23 7.90 -16.00 0.48
N SER A 24 6.91 -16.90 0.65
CA SER A 24 6.50 -17.82 -0.41
C SER A 24 5.68 -17.15 -1.53
N TYR A 25 5.14 -15.96 -1.28
CA TYR A 25 4.33 -15.19 -2.23
C TYR A 25 4.79 -13.74 -2.26
N ILE A 26 4.69 -13.15 -3.45
CA ILE A 26 4.86 -11.72 -3.66
C ILE A 26 3.52 -11.12 -4.08
N PHE A 27 3.13 -10.02 -3.44
CA PHE A 27 1.90 -9.32 -3.76
C PHE A 27 2.24 -7.99 -4.42
N PHE A 28 1.44 -7.62 -5.42
CA PHE A 28 1.52 -6.30 -6.04
C PHE A 28 0.18 -5.60 -5.94
N ASN A 29 0.18 -4.31 -5.57
CA ASN A 29 -0.94 -3.41 -5.84
C ASN A 29 -0.52 -2.32 -6.84
N ILE A 30 -1.49 -1.81 -7.60
CA ILE A 30 -1.28 -0.73 -8.57
C ILE A 30 -1.94 0.53 -8.04
N GLU A 31 -1.16 1.60 -7.91
CA GLU A 31 -1.56 2.92 -7.44
C GLU A 31 -1.06 3.96 -8.46
N LEU A 32 -1.87 4.23 -9.49
CA LEU A 32 -1.45 5.07 -10.63
C LEU A 32 -1.55 6.57 -10.36
N PHE A 33 -2.50 6.99 -9.54
CA PHE A 33 -2.71 8.40 -9.25
C PHE A 33 -2.55 8.60 -7.75
N ASN A 34 -1.91 9.71 -7.37
CA ASN A 34 -1.74 10.15 -5.98
C ASN A 34 -3.07 10.68 -5.43
N SER A 35 -4.16 9.94 -5.63
CA SER A 35 -5.45 10.20 -5.03
C SER A 35 -5.58 9.36 -3.78
N THR A 36 -6.17 9.95 -2.74
CA THR A 36 -6.48 9.27 -1.47
C THR A 36 -7.30 7.99 -1.67
N SER A 37 -7.96 7.84 -2.83
CA SER A 37 -8.71 6.65 -3.23
C SER A 37 -7.85 5.39 -3.39
N TYR A 38 -6.61 5.53 -3.87
CA TYR A 38 -5.67 4.41 -4.00
C TYR A 38 -4.71 4.29 -2.80
N GLY A 39 -4.67 5.33 -1.96
CA GLY A 39 -3.88 5.38 -0.73
C GLY A 39 -2.61 6.22 -0.92
N ASN A 40 -1.63 6.01 -0.06
CA ASN A 40 -0.25 6.46 -0.22
C ASN A 40 0.71 5.27 -0.02
N GLY A 41 0.23 4.05 -0.31
CA GLY A 41 0.85 2.80 0.15
C GLY A 41 0.89 2.58 1.67
N SER A 42 0.31 3.45 2.50
CA SER A 42 0.33 3.26 3.96
C SER A 42 -0.55 2.10 4.38
N TRP A 43 0.04 1.17 5.11
CA TRP A 43 -0.69 0.21 5.91
C TRP A 43 -1.49 0.94 6.99
N LYS A 44 -0.90 1.89 7.73
CA LYS A 44 -1.45 2.46 8.98
C LYS A 44 -2.87 3.05 8.84
N ARG A 45 -3.76 2.73 9.79
CA ARG A 45 -5.13 3.28 9.93
C ARG A 45 -5.44 3.81 11.33
N GLY A 46 -4.55 3.63 12.30
CA GLY A 46 -4.79 4.01 13.70
C GLY A 46 -5.70 3.02 14.46
N ASP A 47 -5.87 1.81 13.93
CA ASP A 47 -6.71 0.78 14.54
C ASP A 47 -5.87 -0.29 15.27
N LYS A 48 -6.55 -1.27 15.86
CA LYS A 48 -5.92 -2.40 16.57
C LYS A 48 -5.14 -3.38 15.66
N TYR A 49 -5.30 -3.29 14.34
CA TYR A 49 -4.68 -4.20 13.37
C TYR A 49 -3.42 -3.63 12.74
N ASP A 50 -3.01 -2.41 13.08
CA ASP A 50 -1.86 -1.74 12.47
C ASP A 50 -0.54 -2.51 12.60
N SER A 51 -0.31 -3.17 13.72
CA SER A 51 0.88 -4.02 13.90
C SER A 51 0.86 -5.22 12.92
N GLU A 52 -0.31 -5.82 12.73
CA GLU A 52 -0.52 -6.95 11.83
C GLU A 52 -0.41 -6.51 10.37
N ALA A 53 -1.03 -5.38 10.00
CA ALA A 53 -0.97 -4.81 8.67
C ALA A 53 0.47 -4.43 8.28
N ARG A 54 1.26 -3.89 9.22
CA ARG A 54 2.67 -3.60 8.97
C ARG A 54 3.46 -4.84 8.56
N GLN A 55 3.20 -5.99 9.21
CA GLN A 55 3.84 -7.26 8.85
C GLN A 55 3.30 -7.81 7.53
N ALA A 56 2.00 -7.70 7.28
CA ALA A 56 1.40 -8.13 6.03
C ALA A 56 1.99 -7.37 4.82
N TYR A 57 2.19 -6.06 4.97
CA TYR A 57 2.67 -5.18 3.91
C TYR A 57 4.16 -5.38 3.59
N SER A 58 4.94 -6.10 4.42
CA SER A 58 6.32 -6.45 4.04
C SER A 58 6.39 -7.38 2.82
N ALA A 59 5.27 -8.05 2.48
CA ALA A 59 5.15 -8.88 1.27
C ALA A 59 4.44 -8.17 0.11
N LEU A 60 4.03 -6.89 0.28
CA LEU A 60 3.33 -6.10 -0.72
C LEU A 60 4.27 -5.09 -1.38
N ASN A 61 4.30 -5.08 -2.71
CA ASN A 61 4.98 -4.07 -3.51
C ASN A 61 3.96 -3.20 -4.24
N THR A 62 4.14 -1.89 -4.19
CA THR A 62 3.25 -0.94 -4.86
C THR A 62 3.86 -0.46 -6.17
N VAL A 63 3.17 -0.71 -7.28
CA VAL A 63 3.50 -0.17 -8.59
C VAL A 63 2.82 1.18 -8.73
N THR A 64 3.60 2.24 -8.95
CA THR A 64 3.12 3.61 -9.07
C THR A 64 3.85 4.37 -10.17
N LEU A 65 3.33 5.55 -10.55
CA LEU A 65 4.00 6.45 -11.47
C LEU A 65 5.31 6.96 -10.84
N LEU A 66 6.31 7.18 -11.67
CA LEU A 66 7.58 7.76 -11.24
C LEU A 66 7.31 9.15 -10.65
N ARG A 67 7.52 9.29 -9.33
CA ARG A 67 7.38 10.57 -8.63
C ARG A 67 8.66 11.38 -8.81
N THR A 68 8.50 12.68 -9.07
CA THR A 68 9.58 13.65 -9.03
C THR A 68 9.58 14.36 -7.68
N VAL A 69 10.77 14.64 -7.15
CA VAL A 69 11.00 15.41 -5.91
C VAL A 69 11.71 16.73 -6.20
N LYS A 70 11.56 17.21 -7.44
CA LYS A 70 12.13 18.48 -7.88
C LYS A 70 11.37 19.64 -7.21
N PRO A 71 12.07 20.68 -6.70
CA PRO A 71 11.42 21.82 -6.07
C PRO A 71 10.36 22.49 -6.96
N GLU A 72 10.57 22.51 -8.28
CA GLU A 72 9.62 23.07 -9.24
C GLU A 72 8.30 22.30 -9.27
N PHE A 73 8.35 20.97 -9.12
CA PHE A 73 7.14 20.15 -9.07
C PHE A 73 6.43 20.29 -7.72
N GLU A 74 7.17 20.38 -6.62
CA GLU A 74 6.60 20.63 -5.29
C GLU A 74 5.88 21.97 -5.24
N ASN A 75 6.51 23.04 -5.73
CA ASN A 75 5.89 24.38 -5.81
C ASN A 75 4.65 24.41 -6.70
N PHE A 76 4.58 23.60 -7.75
CA PHE A 76 3.41 23.51 -8.62
C PHE A 76 2.25 22.71 -8.00
N SER A 77 2.56 21.72 -7.17
CA SER A 77 1.59 20.73 -6.67
C SER A 77 0.98 21.09 -5.31
N LEU A 78 1.44 22.16 -4.67
CA LEU A 78 0.88 22.77 -3.46
C LEU A 78 -0.36 23.60 -3.78
#